data_AF-A0A354AYK2-F1
#
_entry.id   AF-A0A354AYK2-F1
#
_cell.length_a   1.000
_cell.length_b   1.000
_cell.length_c   1.000
_cell.angle_alpha   90.00
_cell.angle_beta   90.00
_cell.angle_gamma   90.00
#
_symmetry.space_group_name_H-M   'P 1'
#
loop_
_entity.id
_entity.type
_entity.pdbx_description
1 polymer ?
#
loop_
_entity_poly.entity_id
_entity_poly.type
_entity_poly.pdbx_seq_one_letter_code
_entity_poly.pdbx_strand_id
1 'polypeptide(L)'
;MSAISSLPAPTDLRDFLKSQGWSLLEEAIVARLYVLENKDFPRRQLVFPMDVSAPDYVDSVQSVLEKISELSGNAIARLLPRIKFFRDDLVRFRVHSGNAGTTLPLSFASTLIYSTEKLLRASACTVLRPRPHHPRLTLTEAAQFVDKARFGQTECGSYIIQVACQLNGMEAQGVLDPDGQVPFVRLVTETLSCALVQLVAAIEMDTLDHFVGEVRTSPSPLVSSNLCEALVGMYDEEIDNSLDVSFDWSALRPATNAAAPLIRLQREYFSRIEEVRRGLKPVEASDVETYIGTVERLEGEMSSDGRRSGTVVLALLPPGEGETVRARAILNADDYAVADRAHMTSGAYVRITGRLRPGRQPRQITDMARFELLPGSETEQLQLQISG
;
A
#
# COMPACT_ATOMS: atom_id res chain seq x y z
N MET A 1 -35.34 6.54 -23.52
CA MET A 1 -35.25 6.69 -22.04
C MET A 1 -34.00 6.00 -21.46
N SER A 2 -32.79 6.20 -22.00
CA SER A 2 -31.56 5.57 -21.44
C SER A 2 -30.32 6.48 -21.35
N ALA A 3 -30.45 7.79 -21.53
CA ALA A 3 -29.31 8.72 -21.52
C ALA A 3 -29.01 9.34 -20.13
N ILE A 4 -29.93 9.24 -19.16
CA ILE A 4 -29.84 9.98 -17.89
C ILE A 4 -28.83 9.36 -16.92
N SER A 5 -28.53 8.05 -17.03
CA SER A 5 -27.67 7.37 -16.05
C SER A 5 -26.16 7.52 -16.25
N SER A 6 -25.71 8.32 -17.23
CA SER A 6 -24.27 8.49 -17.54
C SER A 6 -23.77 9.94 -17.53
N LEU A 7 -24.63 10.92 -17.26
CA LEU A 7 -24.22 12.33 -17.24
C LEU A 7 -23.52 12.69 -15.91
N PRO A 8 -22.44 13.50 -15.96
CA PRO A 8 -21.73 13.93 -14.77
C PRO A 8 -22.60 14.90 -13.95
N ALA A 9 -22.42 14.90 -12.61
CA ALA A 9 -23.07 15.89 -11.77
C ALA A 9 -22.68 17.32 -12.19
N PRO A 10 -23.58 18.32 -12.09
CA PRO A 10 -23.29 19.70 -12.52
C PRO A 10 -22.01 20.27 -11.89
N THR A 11 -21.80 20.00 -10.60
CA THR A 11 -20.62 20.44 -9.86
C THR A 11 -19.33 19.77 -10.36
N ASP A 12 -19.38 18.49 -10.73
CA ASP A 12 -18.22 17.77 -11.23
C ASP A 12 -17.85 18.23 -12.64
N LEU A 13 -18.84 18.46 -13.51
CA LEU A 13 -18.61 19.04 -14.83
C LEU A 13 -17.98 20.44 -14.73
N ARG A 14 -18.51 21.30 -13.85
CA ARG A 14 -17.95 22.63 -13.58
C ARG A 14 -16.50 22.55 -13.14
N ASP A 15 -16.21 21.73 -12.12
CA ASP A 15 -14.88 21.65 -11.54
C ASP A 15 -13.87 21.03 -12.52
N PHE A 16 -14.29 20.03 -13.30
CA PHE A 16 -13.50 19.50 -14.41
C PHE A 16 -13.17 20.61 -15.43
N LEU A 17 -14.16 21.39 -15.86
CA LEU A 17 -13.91 22.47 -16.82
C LEU A 17 -12.96 23.53 -16.26
N LYS A 18 -13.09 23.88 -14.97
CA LYS A 18 -12.13 24.76 -14.29
C LYS A 18 -10.72 24.20 -14.32
N SER A 19 -10.55 22.90 -14.11
CA SER A 19 -9.24 22.23 -14.23
C SER A 19 -8.65 22.29 -15.66
N GLN A 20 -9.49 22.49 -16.67
CA GLN A 20 -9.08 22.65 -18.08
C GLN A 20 -8.95 24.12 -18.50
N GLY A 21 -8.86 25.06 -17.56
CA GLY A 21 -8.63 26.48 -17.84
C GLY A 21 -9.90 27.30 -18.11
N TRP A 22 -11.09 26.71 -17.96
CA TRP A 22 -12.33 27.48 -18.07
C TRP A 22 -12.61 28.26 -16.78
N SER A 23 -13.01 29.52 -16.92
CA SER A 23 -13.34 30.41 -15.80
C SER A 23 -14.85 30.55 -15.68
N LEU A 24 -15.38 30.47 -14.46
CA LEU A 24 -16.80 30.61 -14.18
C LEU A 24 -17.18 32.10 -14.13
N LEU A 25 -18.27 32.48 -14.81
CA LEU A 25 -18.92 33.78 -14.65
C LEU A 25 -19.87 33.73 -13.44
N GLU A 26 -19.52 34.43 -12.38
CA GLU A 26 -20.26 34.39 -11.11
C GLU A 26 -21.65 35.04 -11.22
N GLU A 27 -21.82 35.99 -12.14
CA GLU A 27 -23.08 36.69 -12.38
C GLU A 27 -24.21 35.74 -12.82
N ALA A 28 -23.86 34.65 -13.51
CA ALA A 28 -24.82 33.65 -13.99
C ALA A 28 -25.35 32.72 -12.89
N ILE A 29 -24.67 32.66 -11.74
CA ILE A 29 -25.06 31.79 -10.61
C ILE A 29 -26.44 32.19 -10.07
N VAL A 30 -26.77 33.49 -10.08
CA VAL A 30 -28.07 34.01 -9.63
C VAL A 30 -29.22 33.42 -10.45
N ALA A 31 -28.97 33.13 -11.73
CA ALA A 31 -29.91 32.47 -12.63
C ALA A 31 -29.88 30.93 -12.54
N ARG A 32 -29.14 30.36 -11.59
CA ARG A 32 -28.90 28.93 -11.42
C ARG A 32 -28.27 28.26 -12.65
N LEU A 33 -27.41 29.00 -13.35
CA LEU A 33 -26.64 28.52 -14.49
C LEU A 33 -25.15 28.56 -14.19
N TYR A 34 -24.42 27.55 -14.65
CA TYR A 34 -22.99 27.65 -14.83
C TYR A 34 -22.70 28.15 -16.24
N VAL A 35 -22.10 29.34 -16.33
CA VAL A 35 -21.58 29.90 -17.58
C VAL A 35 -20.07 29.95 -17.45
N LEU A 36 -19.36 29.26 -18.33
CA LEU A 36 -17.90 29.23 -18.34
C LEU A 36 -17.33 29.78 -19.64
N GLU A 37 -16.24 30.54 -19.48
CA GLU A 37 -15.48 31.17 -20.55
C GLU A 37 -14.03 30.68 -20.55
N ASN A 38 -13.38 30.72 -21.71
CA ASN A 38 -11.97 30.40 -21.82
C ASN A 38 -11.29 31.44 -22.72
N LYS A 39 -10.16 31.99 -22.26
CA LYS A 39 -9.41 33.03 -22.98
C LYS A 39 -8.88 32.56 -24.33
N ASP A 40 -8.57 31.27 -24.45
CA ASP A 40 -8.11 30.65 -25.70
C ASP A 40 -9.26 30.46 -26.70
N PHE A 41 -10.51 30.50 -26.21
CA PHE A 41 -11.73 30.32 -27.01
C PHE A 41 -12.73 31.47 -26.77
N PRO A 42 -12.37 32.73 -27.09
CA PRO A 42 -13.15 33.92 -26.69
C PRO A 42 -14.54 34.03 -27.32
N ARG A 43 -14.84 33.20 -28.34
CA ARG A 43 -16.16 33.12 -28.99
C ARG A 43 -16.96 31.88 -28.60
N ARG A 44 -16.54 31.15 -27.56
CA ARG A 44 -17.21 29.95 -27.09
C ARG A 44 -17.52 30.09 -25.60
N GLN A 45 -18.79 29.88 -25.27
CA GLN A 45 -19.28 29.76 -23.91
C GLN A 45 -19.87 28.36 -23.70
N LEU A 46 -19.59 27.81 -22.52
CA LEU A 46 -20.20 26.58 -22.04
C LEU A 46 -21.25 26.96 -21.00
N VAL A 47 -22.49 26.57 -21.24
CA VAL A 47 -23.64 26.94 -20.41
C VAL A 47 -24.42 25.69 -20.05
N PHE A 48 -24.66 25.45 -18.77
CA PHE A 48 -25.51 24.36 -18.30
C PHE A 48 -26.13 24.66 -16.93
N PRO A 49 -27.30 24.09 -16.62
CA PRO A 49 -27.96 24.31 -15.33
C PRO A 49 -27.20 23.76 -14.13
N MET A 50 -27.38 24.40 -12.97
CA MET A 50 -26.85 23.92 -11.69
C MET A 50 -27.64 22.74 -11.12
N ASP A 51 -28.90 22.57 -11.54
CA ASP A 51 -29.79 21.51 -11.06
C ASP A 51 -30.05 20.46 -12.12
N VAL A 52 -29.92 19.21 -11.72
CA VAL A 52 -30.27 18.04 -12.56
C VAL A 52 -31.77 17.99 -12.88
N SER A 53 -32.61 18.69 -12.12
CA SER A 53 -34.06 18.77 -12.32
C SER A 53 -34.50 19.86 -13.31
N ALA A 54 -33.56 20.66 -13.85
CA ALA A 54 -33.90 21.66 -14.85
C ALA A 54 -34.46 20.99 -16.12
N PRO A 55 -35.53 21.53 -16.75
CA PRO A 55 -36.20 20.89 -17.88
C PRO A 55 -35.28 20.54 -19.06
N ASP A 56 -34.25 21.34 -19.29
CA ASP A 56 -33.29 21.26 -20.40
C ASP A 56 -31.89 20.78 -19.96
N TYR A 57 -31.76 20.20 -18.76
CA TYR A 57 -30.46 19.81 -18.21
C TYR A 57 -29.69 18.84 -19.11
N VAL A 58 -30.37 17.80 -19.59
CA VAL A 58 -29.77 16.75 -20.44
C VAL A 58 -29.24 17.34 -21.74
N ASP A 59 -30.06 18.13 -22.44
CA ASP A 59 -29.70 18.73 -23.73
C ASP A 59 -28.58 19.75 -23.57
N SER A 60 -28.61 20.54 -22.48
CA SER A 60 -27.57 21.53 -22.17
C SER A 60 -26.22 20.87 -21.91
N VAL A 61 -26.19 19.83 -21.07
CA VAL A 61 -24.95 19.10 -20.78
C VAL A 61 -24.44 18.39 -22.03
N GLN A 62 -25.30 17.78 -22.84
CA GLN A 62 -24.90 17.17 -24.09
C GLN A 62 -24.28 18.20 -25.05
N SER A 63 -24.89 19.38 -25.20
CA SER A 63 -24.32 20.46 -26.00
C SER A 63 -22.95 20.91 -25.49
N VAL A 64 -22.76 20.97 -24.17
CA VAL A 64 -21.44 21.26 -23.57
C VAL A 64 -20.42 20.17 -23.91
N LEU A 65 -20.78 18.89 -23.79
CA LEU A 65 -19.90 17.76 -24.12
C LEU A 65 -19.51 17.75 -25.61
N GLU A 66 -20.46 18.04 -26.51
CA GLU A 66 -20.22 18.17 -27.95
C GLU A 66 -19.25 19.33 -28.24
N LYS A 67 -19.46 20.51 -27.65
CA LYS A 67 -18.54 21.65 -27.78
C LYS A 67 -17.12 21.30 -27.32
N ILE A 68 -16.97 20.62 -26.18
CA ILE A 68 -15.65 20.22 -25.67
C ILE A 68 -15.01 19.15 -26.57
N SER A 69 -15.82 18.23 -27.10
CA SER A 69 -15.38 17.22 -28.06
C SER A 69 -14.82 17.86 -29.33
N GLU A 70 -15.51 18.87 -29.87
CA GLU A 70 -15.05 19.65 -31.03
C GLU A 70 -13.74 20.40 -30.72
N LEU A 71 -13.68 21.11 -29.60
CA LEU A 71 -12.54 21.95 -29.23
C LEU A 71 -11.28 21.14 -28.90
N SER A 72 -11.45 19.97 -28.29
CA SER A 72 -10.32 19.13 -27.85
C SER A 72 -9.94 18.02 -28.85
N GLY A 73 -10.74 17.80 -29.90
CA GLY A 73 -10.56 16.70 -30.85
C GLY A 73 -10.79 15.30 -30.26
N ASN A 74 -11.29 15.20 -29.02
CA ASN A 74 -11.53 13.92 -28.34
C ASN A 74 -13.00 13.53 -28.48
N ALA A 75 -13.27 12.26 -28.80
CA ALA A 75 -14.65 11.74 -28.79
C ALA A 75 -15.29 11.84 -27.40
N ILE A 76 -16.60 12.13 -27.34
CA ILE A 76 -17.39 12.23 -26.09
C ILE A 76 -17.23 10.99 -25.20
N ALA A 77 -17.17 9.80 -25.79
CA ALA A 77 -16.96 8.55 -25.06
C ALA A 77 -15.67 8.53 -24.22
N ARG A 78 -14.63 9.26 -24.64
CA ARG A 78 -13.38 9.43 -23.88
C ARG A 78 -13.43 10.57 -22.86
N LEU A 79 -14.34 11.53 -23.02
CA LEU A 79 -14.50 12.66 -22.11
C LEU A 79 -15.22 12.25 -20.81
N LEU A 80 -16.25 11.41 -20.90
CA LEU A 80 -17.05 11.02 -19.72
C LEU A 80 -16.21 10.38 -18.60
N PRO A 81 -15.32 9.39 -18.86
CA PRO A 81 -14.44 8.86 -17.83
C PRO A 81 -13.49 9.93 -17.26
N ARG A 82 -12.97 10.83 -18.10
CA ARG A 82 -12.09 11.94 -17.64
C ARG A 82 -12.81 12.89 -16.71
N ILE A 83 -14.08 13.20 -16.99
CA ILE A 83 -14.91 14.04 -16.11
C ILE A 83 -15.24 13.28 -14.82
N LYS A 84 -15.51 11.97 -14.89
CA LYS A 84 -15.85 11.16 -13.70
C LYS A 84 -14.68 11.00 -12.74
N PHE A 85 -13.47 10.79 -13.27
CA PHE A 85 -12.27 10.50 -12.49
C PHE A 85 -11.31 11.69 -12.39
N PHE A 86 -11.76 12.92 -12.70
CA PHE A 86 -10.89 14.09 -12.75
C PHE A 86 -10.21 14.44 -11.43
N ARG A 87 -10.75 13.96 -10.29
CA ARG A 87 -10.19 14.14 -8.93
C ARG A 87 -9.31 12.98 -8.49
N ASP A 88 -9.23 11.91 -9.30
CA ASP A 88 -8.60 10.65 -8.93
C ASP A 88 -7.30 10.43 -9.69
N ASP A 89 -6.30 9.88 -9.02
CA ASP A 89 -5.20 9.21 -9.67
C ASP A 89 -5.64 7.77 -9.97
N LEU A 90 -5.62 7.40 -11.25
CA LEU A 90 -6.01 6.07 -11.71
C LEU A 90 -4.77 5.20 -11.90
N VAL A 91 -4.78 4.01 -11.32
CA VAL A 91 -3.81 2.96 -11.59
C VAL A 91 -4.54 1.80 -12.28
N ARG A 92 -4.07 1.41 -13.46
CA ARG A 92 -4.64 0.28 -14.20
C ARG A 92 -3.64 -0.85 -14.33
N PHE A 93 -4.11 -2.07 -14.07
CA PHE A 93 -3.36 -3.30 -14.19
C PHE A 93 -4.03 -4.14 -15.28
N ARG A 94 -3.40 -4.21 -16.45
CA ARG A 94 -3.89 -4.98 -17.59
C ARG A 94 -3.10 -6.28 -17.71
N VAL A 95 -3.80 -7.39 -17.57
CA VAL A 95 -3.23 -8.72 -17.75
C VAL A 95 -3.29 -9.12 -19.23
N HIS A 96 -2.17 -9.60 -19.75
CA HIS A 96 -2.12 -10.21 -21.08
C HIS A 96 -1.72 -11.69 -20.97
N SER A 97 -2.50 -12.56 -21.59
CA SER A 97 -2.28 -14.01 -21.60
C SER A 97 -2.17 -14.53 -23.04
N GLY A 98 -1.41 -15.61 -23.24
CA GLY A 98 -1.23 -16.22 -24.57
C GLY A 98 -2.52 -16.84 -25.15
N ASN A 99 -3.42 -17.32 -24.28
CA ASN A 99 -4.74 -17.78 -24.68
C ASN A 99 -5.68 -16.58 -24.85
N ALA A 100 -6.36 -16.51 -26.01
CA ALA A 100 -7.14 -15.38 -26.49
C ALA A 100 -8.23 -14.85 -25.51
N GLY A 101 -7.80 -14.08 -24.52
CA GLY A 101 -8.23 -12.69 -24.31
C GLY A 101 -9.60 -12.42 -23.70
N THR A 102 -10.34 -13.43 -23.24
CA THR A 102 -11.72 -13.20 -22.75
C THR A 102 -12.06 -13.82 -21.41
N THR A 103 -11.27 -14.75 -20.88
CA THR A 103 -11.50 -15.39 -19.56
C THR A 103 -10.25 -15.33 -18.68
N LEU A 104 -10.45 -15.15 -17.37
CA LEU A 104 -9.41 -15.24 -16.35
C LEU A 104 -9.85 -16.30 -15.34
N PRO A 105 -8.99 -17.24 -14.92
CA PRO A 105 -9.32 -18.15 -13.83
C PRO A 105 -9.77 -17.37 -12.59
N LEU A 106 -10.88 -17.79 -11.98
CA LEU A 106 -11.47 -17.07 -10.85
C LEU A 106 -10.52 -17.00 -9.64
N SER A 107 -9.76 -18.07 -9.41
CA SER A 107 -8.69 -18.11 -8.40
C SER A 107 -7.67 -17.02 -8.64
N PHE A 108 -7.16 -16.90 -9.87
CA PHE A 108 -6.20 -15.87 -10.23
C PHE A 108 -6.81 -14.46 -10.17
N ALA A 109 -8.08 -14.28 -10.58
CA ALA A 109 -8.76 -12.99 -10.42
C ALA A 109 -8.81 -12.53 -8.96
N SER A 110 -9.09 -13.44 -8.02
CA SER A 110 -9.06 -13.15 -6.58
C SER A 110 -7.66 -12.81 -6.10
N THR A 111 -6.64 -13.55 -6.55
CA THR A 111 -5.24 -13.28 -6.23
C THR A 111 -4.80 -11.92 -6.77
N LEU A 112 -5.20 -11.58 -7.99
CA LEU A 112 -4.86 -10.31 -8.63
C LEU A 112 -5.41 -9.12 -7.85
N ILE A 113 -6.68 -9.17 -7.41
CA ILE A 113 -7.30 -8.13 -6.57
C ILE A 113 -6.54 -8.00 -5.24
N TYR A 114 -6.27 -9.12 -4.57
CA TYR A 114 -5.53 -9.13 -3.31
C TYR A 114 -4.10 -8.57 -3.47
N SER A 115 -3.41 -8.95 -4.54
CA SER A 115 -2.09 -8.45 -4.89
C SER A 115 -2.10 -6.96 -5.20
N THR A 116 -3.13 -6.45 -5.88
CA THR A 116 -3.31 -5.00 -6.12
C THR A 116 -3.49 -4.24 -4.81
N GLU A 117 -4.33 -4.74 -3.90
CA GLU A 117 -4.52 -4.15 -2.57
C GLU A 117 -3.19 -4.10 -1.80
N LYS A 118 -2.48 -5.23 -1.77
CA LYS A 118 -1.18 -5.36 -1.10
C LYS A 118 -0.13 -4.44 -1.71
N LEU A 119 -0.11 -4.29 -3.02
CA LEU A 119 0.82 -3.40 -3.74
C LEU A 119 0.62 -1.94 -3.31
N LEU A 120 -0.62 -1.47 -3.36
CA LEU A 120 -1.00 -0.11 -2.95
C LEU A 120 -0.68 0.14 -1.47
N ARG A 121 -0.97 -0.85 -0.61
CA ARG A 121 -0.66 -0.78 0.82
C ARG A 121 0.85 -0.73 1.08
N ALA A 122 1.63 -1.54 0.37
CA ALA A 122 3.09 -1.55 0.48
C ALA A 122 3.70 -0.21 0.04
N SER A 123 3.21 0.38 -1.06
CA SER A 123 3.61 1.71 -1.50
C SER A 123 3.27 2.78 -0.46
N ALA A 124 2.07 2.73 0.12
CA ALA A 124 1.67 3.66 1.19
C ALA A 124 2.56 3.52 2.45
N CYS A 125 2.88 2.29 2.87
CA CYS A 125 3.81 2.04 3.96
C CYS A 125 5.22 2.57 3.65
N THR A 126 5.70 2.41 2.41
CA THR A 126 7.00 2.96 1.98
C THR A 126 7.02 4.48 2.02
N VAL A 127 5.94 5.17 1.60
CA VAL A 127 5.85 6.64 1.73
C VAL A 127 5.90 7.09 3.19
N LEU A 128 5.16 6.41 4.08
CA LEU A 128 5.10 6.78 5.50
C LEU A 128 6.38 6.45 6.26
N ARG A 129 7.00 5.30 5.97
CA ARG A 129 8.20 4.79 6.65
C ARG A 129 9.11 4.11 5.62
N PRO A 130 9.93 4.86 4.87
CA PRO A 130 10.77 4.29 3.80
C PRO A 130 11.70 3.21 4.32
N ARG A 131 11.50 1.96 3.89
CA ARG A 131 12.30 0.79 4.29
C ARG A 131 12.35 -0.27 3.17
N PRO A 132 13.44 -1.03 3.05
CA PRO A 132 13.55 -2.14 2.10
C PRO A 132 12.57 -3.30 2.38
N HIS A 133 12.12 -3.42 3.62
CA HIS A 133 11.14 -4.41 4.05
C HIS A 133 10.25 -3.87 5.17
N HIS A 134 8.96 -4.14 5.05
CA HIS A 134 7.95 -3.85 6.06
C HIS A 134 7.52 -5.16 6.73
N PRO A 135 7.87 -5.40 8.01
CA PRO A 135 7.51 -6.63 8.71
C PRO A 135 6.00 -6.87 8.75
N ARG A 136 5.23 -5.78 8.85
CA ARG A 136 3.77 -5.78 8.83
C ARG A 136 3.27 -4.57 8.03
N LEU A 137 2.18 -4.75 7.28
CA LEU A 137 1.52 -3.67 6.53
C LEU A 137 0.35 -3.08 7.33
N THR A 138 0.56 -2.78 8.61
CA THR A 138 -0.52 -2.45 9.57
C THR A 138 -0.62 -0.95 9.89
N LEU A 139 0.10 -0.08 9.17
CA LEU A 139 -0.01 1.37 9.37
C LEU A 139 -1.43 1.83 9.06
N THR A 140 -2.01 2.62 9.98
CA THR A 140 -3.42 3.06 9.93
C THR A 140 -3.69 3.88 8.67
N GLU A 141 -2.82 4.82 8.33
CA GLU A 141 -2.96 5.70 7.17
C GLU A 141 -2.85 4.91 5.85
N ALA A 142 -2.01 3.88 5.81
CA ALA A 142 -1.90 2.97 4.67
C ALA A 142 -3.15 2.10 4.50
N ALA A 143 -3.75 1.64 5.61
CA ALA A 143 -5.02 0.92 5.59
C ALA A 143 -6.16 1.83 5.09
N GLN A 144 -6.27 3.04 5.65
CA GLN A 144 -7.28 4.03 5.25
C GLN A 144 -7.14 4.46 3.78
N PHE A 145 -5.91 4.58 3.27
CA PHE A 145 -5.67 4.85 1.86
C PHE A 145 -6.31 3.79 0.96
N VAL A 146 -6.08 2.52 1.28
CA VAL A 146 -6.66 1.38 0.56
C VAL A 146 -8.18 1.34 0.72
N ASP A 147 -8.70 1.57 1.94
CA ASP A 147 -10.14 1.56 2.22
C ASP A 147 -10.91 2.63 1.43
N LYS A 148 -10.25 3.75 1.11
CA LYS A 148 -10.81 4.85 0.31
C LYS A 148 -10.57 4.70 -1.19
N ALA A 149 -9.68 3.79 -1.60
CA ALA A 149 -9.48 3.49 -3.01
C ALA A 149 -10.71 2.79 -3.58
N ARG A 150 -11.11 3.16 -4.80
CA ARG A 150 -12.32 2.62 -5.43
C ARG A 150 -11.95 1.71 -6.59
N PHE A 151 -12.46 0.48 -6.55
CA PHE A 151 -12.37 -0.43 -7.69
C PHE A 151 -13.35 0.01 -8.79
N GLY A 152 -12.81 0.32 -9.97
CA GLY A 152 -13.57 0.69 -11.16
C GLY A 152 -14.14 -0.53 -11.89
N GLN A 153 -15.02 -0.28 -12.86
CA GLN A 153 -15.47 -1.35 -13.76
C GLN A 153 -14.31 -1.83 -14.62
N THR A 154 -14.25 -3.14 -14.88
CA THR A 154 -13.35 -3.72 -15.86
C THR A 154 -13.72 -3.21 -17.26
N GLU A 155 -12.75 -2.76 -18.03
CA GLU A 155 -12.99 -2.26 -19.40
C GLU A 155 -13.12 -3.41 -20.41
N CYS A 156 -13.83 -3.18 -21.52
CA CYS A 156 -13.87 -4.13 -22.63
C CYS A 156 -12.48 -4.26 -23.28
N GLY A 157 -11.87 -5.43 -23.10
CA GLY A 157 -10.50 -5.74 -23.51
C GLY A 157 -9.86 -6.68 -22.48
N SER A 158 -8.62 -7.11 -22.71
CA SER A 158 -7.88 -7.97 -21.77
C SER A 158 -8.04 -7.46 -20.33
N TYR A 159 -8.34 -8.34 -19.38
CA TYR A 159 -8.61 -8.07 -17.96
C TYR A 159 -7.87 -6.86 -17.39
N ILE A 160 -8.61 -5.76 -17.18
CA ILE A 160 -8.09 -4.53 -16.57
C ILE A 160 -8.71 -4.35 -15.18
N ILE A 161 -7.85 -4.40 -14.16
CA ILE A 161 -8.19 -3.88 -12.83
C ILE A 161 -7.90 -2.38 -12.84
N GLN A 162 -8.92 -1.56 -12.60
CA GLN A 162 -8.78 -0.11 -12.45
C GLN A 162 -9.00 0.26 -11.00
N VAL A 163 -8.04 0.97 -10.40
CA VAL A 163 -8.16 1.53 -9.05
C VAL A 163 -8.13 3.05 -9.12
N ALA A 164 -9.15 3.70 -8.59
CA ALA A 164 -9.25 5.15 -8.48
C ALA A 164 -8.90 5.61 -7.07
N CYS A 165 -7.84 6.41 -6.97
CA CYS A 165 -7.33 6.96 -5.71
C CYS A 165 -7.63 8.46 -5.67
N GLN A 166 -8.65 8.86 -4.90
CA GLN A 166 -9.08 10.26 -4.84
C GLN A 166 -8.03 11.12 -4.14
N LEU A 167 -7.50 12.15 -4.81
CA LEU A 167 -6.41 13.00 -4.30
C LEU A 167 -6.67 13.50 -2.87
N ASN A 168 -7.86 14.02 -2.63
CA ASN A 168 -8.25 14.66 -1.38
C ASN A 168 -8.95 13.67 -0.42
N GLY A 169 -8.98 12.37 -0.75
CA GLY A 169 -9.69 11.37 0.06
C GLY A 169 -9.15 11.26 1.49
N MET A 170 -7.89 11.65 1.72
CA MET A 170 -7.21 11.58 3.01
C MET A 170 -7.16 12.93 3.78
N GLU A 171 -7.65 14.03 3.21
CA GLU A 171 -7.48 15.38 3.80
C GLU A 171 -8.34 15.64 5.04
N ALA A 172 -9.44 14.91 5.24
CA ALA A 172 -10.34 15.09 6.40
C ALA A 172 -9.73 14.66 7.77
N GLN A 173 -8.52 14.11 7.80
CA GLN A 173 -7.92 13.50 9.00
C GLN A 173 -6.64 14.20 9.49
N GLY A 174 -6.45 15.48 9.14
CA GLY A 174 -5.47 16.32 9.84
C GLY A 174 -4.03 16.24 9.34
N VAL A 175 -3.81 15.90 8.07
CA VAL A 175 -2.60 16.33 7.35
C VAL A 175 -3.01 17.40 6.35
N LEU A 176 -3.58 18.48 6.87
CA LEU A 176 -3.67 19.76 6.18
C LEU A 176 -2.42 20.53 6.61
N ASP A 177 -1.32 20.33 5.89
CA ASP A 177 -0.21 21.27 5.97
C ASP A 177 -0.58 22.48 5.07
N PRO A 178 -0.62 23.72 5.59
CA PRO A 178 -1.06 24.89 4.84
C PRO A 178 -0.18 25.29 3.64
N ASP A 179 0.96 24.62 3.43
CA ASP A 179 1.99 25.02 2.48
C ASP A 179 2.12 24.07 1.27
N GLY A 180 1.15 24.07 0.35
CA GLY A 180 1.38 23.64 -1.04
C GLY A 180 1.94 22.24 -1.31
N GLN A 181 2.01 21.35 -0.31
CA GLN A 181 2.63 20.02 -0.43
C GLN A 181 1.76 19.07 -1.27
N VAL A 182 2.43 18.12 -1.94
CA VAL A 182 1.80 17.07 -2.76
C VAL A 182 0.89 16.20 -1.88
N PRO A 183 -0.38 15.92 -2.26
CA PRO A 183 -1.30 15.14 -1.43
C PRO A 183 -0.74 13.75 -1.15
N PHE A 184 -1.01 13.18 0.04
CA PHE A 184 -0.52 11.84 0.40
C PHE A 184 -0.84 10.78 -0.66
N VAL A 185 -2.07 10.80 -1.18
CA VAL A 185 -2.51 9.92 -2.27
C VAL A 185 -1.61 10.03 -3.49
N ARG A 186 -1.28 11.26 -3.91
CA ARG A 186 -0.37 11.51 -5.04
C ARG A 186 1.02 10.97 -4.75
N LEU A 187 1.57 11.22 -3.56
CA LEU A 187 2.87 10.69 -3.14
C LEU A 187 2.92 9.16 -3.24
N VAL A 188 1.87 8.46 -2.81
CA VAL A 188 1.79 6.99 -2.91
C VAL A 188 1.79 6.53 -4.37
N THR A 189 0.94 7.13 -5.21
CA THR A 189 0.85 6.74 -6.62
C THR A 189 2.09 7.11 -7.45
N GLU A 190 2.73 8.25 -7.19
CA GLU A 190 4.02 8.63 -7.79
C GLU A 190 5.13 7.69 -7.33
N THR A 191 5.18 7.36 -6.02
CA THR A 191 6.15 6.39 -5.48
C THR A 191 5.99 5.02 -6.14
N LEU A 192 4.77 4.54 -6.31
CA LEU A 192 4.50 3.29 -7.02
C LEU A 192 5.00 3.37 -8.46
N SER A 193 4.66 4.44 -9.20
CA SER A 193 5.12 4.62 -10.59
C SER A 193 6.65 4.60 -10.70
N CYS A 194 7.34 5.40 -9.87
CA CYS A 194 8.80 5.47 -9.83
C CYS A 194 9.44 4.14 -9.42
N ALA A 195 8.89 3.46 -8.42
CA ALA A 195 9.37 2.17 -7.94
C ALA A 195 9.33 1.10 -9.05
N LEU A 196 8.24 1.07 -9.83
CA LEU A 196 8.10 0.14 -10.95
C LEU A 196 9.09 0.46 -12.08
N VAL A 197 9.30 1.74 -12.41
CA VAL A 197 10.30 2.13 -13.41
C VAL A 197 11.71 1.75 -12.99
N GLN A 198 12.10 2.03 -11.73
CA GLN A 198 13.42 1.64 -11.22
C GLN A 198 13.63 0.13 -11.24
N LEU A 199 12.61 -0.64 -10.83
CA LEU A 199 12.67 -2.09 -10.83
C LEU A 199 12.81 -2.66 -12.24
N VAL A 200 12.01 -2.18 -13.20
CA VAL A 200 12.10 -2.62 -14.60
C VAL A 200 13.44 -2.24 -15.21
N ALA A 201 13.93 -1.02 -14.98
CA ALA A 201 15.24 -0.59 -15.48
C ALA A 201 16.38 -1.46 -14.93
N ALA A 202 16.36 -1.83 -13.64
CA ALA A 202 17.36 -2.71 -13.06
C ALA A 202 17.32 -4.13 -13.66
N ILE A 203 16.13 -4.64 -14.02
CA ILE A 203 15.97 -5.93 -14.70
C ILE A 203 16.52 -5.86 -16.12
N GLU A 204 16.15 -4.83 -16.89
CA GLU A 204 16.56 -4.67 -18.29
C GLU A 204 18.06 -4.42 -18.45
N MET A 205 18.68 -3.75 -17.47
CA MET A 205 20.12 -3.51 -17.43
C MET A 205 20.93 -4.65 -16.80
N ASP A 206 20.27 -5.69 -16.29
CA ASP A 206 20.87 -6.81 -15.54
C ASP A 206 21.75 -6.37 -14.35
N THR A 207 21.27 -5.37 -13.61
CA THR A 207 22.00 -4.75 -12.47
C THR A 207 21.38 -5.05 -11.11
N LEU A 208 20.67 -6.19 -10.97
CA LEU A 208 19.88 -6.49 -9.77
C LEU A 208 20.68 -6.51 -8.46
N ASP A 209 21.88 -7.06 -8.45
CA ASP A 209 22.72 -7.11 -7.25
C ASP A 209 23.09 -5.70 -6.76
N HIS A 210 23.45 -4.83 -7.70
CA HIS A 210 23.73 -3.43 -7.41
C HIS A 210 22.47 -2.72 -6.90
N PHE A 211 21.36 -2.89 -7.62
CA PHE A 211 20.06 -2.30 -7.27
C PHE A 211 19.60 -2.70 -5.87
N VAL A 212 19.71 -3.99 -5.50
CA VAL A 212 19.39 -4.48 -4.16
C VAL A 212 20.29 -3.83 -3.09
N GLY A 213 21.59 -3.68 -3.38
CA GLY A 213 22.52 -2.99 -2.50
C GLY A 213 22.16 -1.51 -2.28
N GLU A 214 21.81 -0.81 -3.36
CA GLU A 214 21.36 0.60 -3.31
C GLU A 214 20.07 0.75 -2.50
N VAL A 215 19.06 -0.07 -2.76
CA VAL A 215 17.79 -0.03 -2.02
C VAL A 215 18.02 -0.31 -0.53
N ARG A 216 18.90 -1.25 -0.17
CA ARG A 216 19.22 -1.56 1.24
C ARG A 216 19.88 -0.42 1.99
N THR A 217 20.71 0.37 1.30
CA THR A 217 21.53 1.43 1.91
C THR A 217 20.90 2.81 1.77
N SER A 218 19.90 2.95 0.90
CA SER A 218 19.18 4.20 0.68
C SER A 218 18.42 4.63 1.95
N PRO A 219 18.49 5.92 2.33
CA PRO A 219 17.70 6.45 3.44
C PRO A 219 16.20 6.54 3.10
N SER A 220 15.85 6.53 1.81
CA SER A 220 14.48 6.67 1.31
C SER A 220 14.25 5.72 0.11
N PRO A 221 14.25 4.39 0.33
CA PRO A 221 14.03 3.43 -0.75
C PRO A 221 12.58 3.52 -1.25
N LEU A 222 12.40 3.47 -2.58
CA LEU A 222 11.07 3.43 -3.20
C LEU A 222 10.55 2.00 -3.36
N VAL A 223 11.45 1.04 -3.57
CA VAL A 223 11.14 -0.38 -3.71
C VAL A 223 11.28 -1.07 -2.36
N SER A 224 10.28 -1.87 -1.99
CA SER A 224 10.33 -2.77 -0.84
C SER A 224 10.08 -4.21 -1.26
N SER A 225 10.56 -5.17 -0.48
CA SER A 225 10.24 -6.59 -0.69
C SER A 225 8.74 -6.86 -0.67
N ASN A 226 7.93 -6.09 0.08
CA ASN A 226 6.47 -6.23 0.09
C ASN A 226 5.84 -5.80 -1.24
N LEU A 227 6.39 -4.76 -1.88
CA LEU A 227 6.01 -4.35 -3.23
C LEU A 227 6.36 -5.44 -4.25
N CYS A 228 7.58 -5.97 -4.21
CA CYS A 228 8.00 -7.08 -5.08
C CYS A 228 7.14 -8.34 -4.85
N GLU A 229 6.80 -8.66 -3.61
CA GLU A 229 5.92 -9.78 -3.27
C GLU A 229 4.52 -9.62 -3.87
N ALA A 230 3.96 -8.41 -3.83
CA ALA A 230 2.68 -8.11 -4.44
C ALA A 230 2.73 -8.27 -5.97
N LEU A 231 3.80 -7.79 -6.62
CA LEU A 231 3.99 -7.96 -8.06
C LEU A 231 4.13 -9.43 -8.47
N VAL A 232 4.90 -10.24 -7.73
CA VAL A 232 5.01 -11.68 -7.97
C VAL A 232 3.64 -12.36 -7.87
N GLY A 233 2.79 -11.93 -6.92
CA GLY A 233 1.41 -12.41 -6.81
C GLY A 233 0.48 -11.97 -7.95
N MET A 234 0.93 -11.15 -8.91
CA MET A 234 0.18 -10.79 -10.13
C MET A 234 0.58 -11.65 -11.34
N TYR A 235 1.43 -12.65 -11.14
CA TYR A 235 1.80 -13.64 -12.15
C TYR A 235 1.19 -15.00 -11.81
N ASP A 236 0.77 -15.72 -12.84
CA ASP A 236 0.27 -17.08 -12.77
C ASP A 236 0.99 -17.95 -13.80
N GLU A 237 1.59 -19.05 -13.32
CA GLU A 237 2.40 -19.96 -14.13
C GLU A 237 1.56 -20.70 -15.20
N GLU A 238 0.28 -20.98 -14.94
CA GLU A 238 -0.58 -21.70 -15.88
C GLU A 238 -1.04 -20.79 -17.02
N ILE A 239 -1.29 -19.52 -16.71
CA ILE A 239 -1.72 -18.51 -17.69
C ILE A 239 -0.51 -17.95 -18.46
N ASP A 240 0.67 -18.00 -17.86
CA ASP A 240 1.92 -17.39 -18.34
C ASP A 240 1.71 -15.93 -18.76
N ASN A 241 1.17 -15.13 -17.84
CA ASN A 241 0.76 -13.78 -18.15
C ASN A 241 1.90 -12.75 -18.11
N SER A 242 1.70 -11.65 -18.83
CA SER A 242 2.42 -10.39 -18.64
C SER A 242 1.47 -9.34 -18.07
N LEU A 243 2.04 -8.26 -17.52
CA LEU A 243 1.29 -7.21 -16.84
C LEU A 243 1.69 -5.83 -17.37
N ASP A 244 0.71 -5.08 -17.84
CA ASP A 244 0.85 -3.66 -18.18
C ASP A 244 0.28 -2.82 -17.03
N VAL A 245 1.09 -1.91 -16.48
CA VAL A 245 0.68 -0.95 -15.45
C VAL A 245 0.67 0.46 -16.04
N SER A 246 -0.47 1.15 -15.99
CA SER A 246 -0.59 2.54 -16.44
C SER A 246 -1.17 3.46 -15.38
N PHE A 247 -0.78 4.73 -15.46
CA PHE A 247 -1.15 5.78 -14.52
C PHE A 247 -1.81 6.93 -15.27
N ASP A 248 -3.03 7.30 -14.88
CA ASP A 248 -3.63 8.59 -15.25
C ASP A 248 -3.71 9.47 -14.02
N TRP A 249 -3.20 10.68 -14.13
CA TRP A 249 -3.14 11.62 -13.01
C TRP A 249 -4.37 12.51 -12.99
N SER A 250 -4.87 12.77 -11.78
CA SER A 250 -5.96 13.72 -11.54
C SER A 250 -5.66 15.09 -12.15
N ALA A 251 -6.66 15.69 -12.79
CA ALA A 251 -6.56 17.00 -13.43
C ALA A 251 -6.50 18.16 -12.43
N LEU A 252 -6.81 17.89 -11.15
CA LEU A 252 -6.74 18.91 -10.10
C LEU A 252 -5.31 19.36 -9.80
N ARG A 253 -4.31 18.48 -10.01
CA ARG A 253 -2.90 18.80 -9.82
C ARG A 253 -2.03 18.05 -10.84
N PRO A 254 -1.12 18.74 -11.56
CA PRO A 254 -0.18 18.07 -12.45
C PRO A 254 0.69 17.09 -11.66
N ALA A 255 1.03 15.96 -12.27
CA ALA A 255 2.03 15.06 -11.69
C ALA A 255 3.41 15.70 -11.81
N THR A 256 4.17 15.63 -10.73
CA THR A 256 5.48 16.30 -10.65
C THR A 256 6.60 15.32 -10.99
N ASN A 257 6.43 14.04 -10.59
CA ASN A 257 7.45 13.00 -10.74
C ASN A 257 6.93 11.77 -11.50
N ALA A 258 6.00 11.94 -12.45
CA ALA A 258 5.50 10.83 -13.25
C ALA A 258 6.58 10.29 -14.19
N ALA A 259 7.03 9.05 -13.94
CA ALA A 259 8.17 8.47 -14.64
C ALA A 259 7.82 7.96 -16.05
N ALA A 260 6.75 7.17 -16.20
CA ALA A 260 6.32 6.65 -17.49
C ALA A 260 4.79 6.45 -17.56
N PRO A 261 4.14 6.68 -18.72
CA PRO A 261 2.70 6.51 -18.88
C PRO A 261 2.26 5.04 -18.88
N LEU A 262 3.15 4.13 -19.28
CA LEU A 262 2.92 2.70 -19.35
C LEU A 262 4.20 1.95 -18.98
N ILE A 263 4.07 0.99 -18.06
CA ILE A 263 5.16 0.14 -17.59
C ILE A 263 4.77 -1.30 -17.89
N ARG A 264 5.59 -2.00 -18.67
CA ARG A 264 5.36 -3.40 -19.05
C ARG A 264 6.25 -4.34 -18.26
N LEU A 265 5.63 -5.29 -17.57
CA LEU A 265 6.28 -6.40 -16.88
C LEU A 265 6.10 -7.64 -17.75
N GLN A 266 7.18 -8.04 -18.43
CA GLN A 266 7.19 -9.28 -19.21
C GLN A 266 7.18 -10.49 -18.28
N ARG A 267 6.74 -11.65 -18.78
CA ARG A 267 6.66 -12.88 -17.97
C ARG A 267 8.00 -13.26 -17.33
N GLU A 268 9.11 -13.02 -18.04
CA GLU A 268 10.47 -13.31 -17.58
C GLU A 268 10.89 -12.41 -16.43
N TYR A 269 10.24 -11.23 -16.26
CA TYR A 269 10.61 -10.27 -15.23
C TYR A 269 10.16 -10.75 -13.85
N PHE A 270 9.09 -11.54 -13.73
CA PHE A 270 8.58 -11.96 -12.42
C PHE A 270 9.57 -12.83 -11.63
N SER A 271 10.37 -13.67 -12.30
CA SER A 271 11.44 -14.43 -11.65
C SER A 271 12.55 -13.52 -11.10
N ARG A 272 12.91 -12.48 -11.86
CA ARG A 272 13.88 -11.45 -11.46
C ARG A 272 13.35 -10.58 -10.32
N ILE A 273 12.05 -10.26 -10.32
CA ILE A 273 11.40 -9.54 -9.20
C ILE A 273 11.40 -10.40 -7.93
N GLU A 274 11.22 -11.71 -8.04
CA GLU A 274 11.34 -12.64 -6.91
C GLU A 274 12.77 -12.67 -6.34
N GLU A 275 13.80 -12.57 -7.19
CA GLU A 275 15.19 -12.41 -6.72
C GLU A 275 15.37 -11.11 -5.92
N VAL A 276 14.88 -9.98 -6.42
CA VAL A 276 14.91 -8.71 -5.70
C VAL A 276 14.13 -8.81 -4.38
N ARG A 277 12.96 -9.45 -4.39
CA ARG A 277 12.16 -9.68 -3.17
C ARG A 277 12.97 -10.39 -2.10
N ARG A 278 13.65 -11.50 -2.45
CA ARG A 278 14.52 -12.26 -1.53
C ARG A 278 15.72 -11.44 -1.10
N GLY A 279 16.32 -10.70 -2.02
CA GLY A 279 17.45 -9.80 -1.78
C GLY A 279 17.11 -8.62 -0.87
N LEU A 280 15.87 -8.15 -0.84
CA LEU A 280 15.43 -7.02 0.01
C LEU A 280 14.85 -7.45 1.35
N LYS A 281 14.38 -8.71 1.47
CA LYS A 281 14.08 -9.25 2.79
C LYS A 281 15.34 -9.14 3.63
N PRO A 282 15.22 -8.76 4.92
CA PRO A 282 16.33 -8.90 5.83
C PRO A 282 16.85 -10.31 5.63
N VAL A 283 18.15 -10.44 5.39
CA VAL A 283 18.80 -11.70 5.75
C VAL A 283 18.49 -11.73 7.23
N GLU A 284 17.54 -12.57 7.64
CA GLU A 284 17.20 -12.75 9.04
C GLU A 284 18.54 -13.13 9.65
N ALA A 285 19.20 -12.12 10.21
CA ALA A 285 20.39 -12.30 10.99
C ALA A 285 19.82 -13.10 12.14
N SER A 286 20.02 -14.40 12.01
CA SER A 286 19.69 -15.43 12.95
C SER A 286 20.69 -15.25 14.10
N ASP A 287 20.86 -14.02 14.57
CA ASP A 287 21.85 -13.63 15.51
C ASP A 287 21.29 -13.93 16.87
N VAL A 288 22.20 -14.33 17.74
CA VAL A 288 21.88 -14.60 19.14
C VAL A 288 21.58 -13.25 19.78
N GLU A 289 20.30 -12.94 19.94
CA GLU A 289 19.81 -11.69 20.52
C GLU A 289 19.42 -11.91 21.98
N THR A 290 19.34 -10.82 22.74
CA THR A 290 18.91 -10.84 24.13
C THR A 290 17.52 -10.21 24.26
N TYR A 291 16.59 -10.99 24.81
CA TYR A 291 15.22 -10.60 25.06
C TYR A 291 14.95 -10.51 26.55
N ILE A 292 14.02 -9.62 26.93
CA ILE A 292 13.49 -9.52 28.28
C ILE A 292 12.04 -10.00 28.25
N GLY A 293 11.60 -10.74 29.26
CA GLY A 293 10.22 -11.21 29.31
C GLY A 293 9.82 -11.82 30.65
N THR A 294 8.60 -12.32 30.71
CA THR A 294 8.05 -13.03 31.89
C THR A 294 7.91 -14.52 31.59
N VAL A 295 7.95 -15.33 32.64
CA VAL A 295 7.72 -16.78 32.55
C VAL A 295 6.23 -17.04 32.76
N GLU A 296 5.54 -17.48 31.71
CA GLU A 296 4.08 -17.67 31.72
C GLU A 296 3.67 -19.12 32.01
N ARG A 297 4.48 -20.09 31.56
CA ARG A 297 4.18 -21.51 31.76
C ARG A 297 5.45 -22.35 31.86
N LEU A 298 5.38 -23.36 32.73
CA LEU A 298 6.43 -24.34 32.97
C LEU A 298 5.91 -25.73 32.57
N GLU A 299 6.58 -26.39 31.62
CA GLU A 299 6.23 -27.71 31.05
C GLU A 299 7.45 -28.65 31.16
N GLY A 300 8.05 -28.73 32.34
CA GLY A 300 9.27 -29.51 32.59
C GLY A 300 8.98 -30.83 33.27
N GLU A 301 9.75 -31.84 32.91
CA GLU A 301 9.65 -33.21 33.42
C GLU A 301 10.75 -33.47 34.45
N MET A 302 10.46 -34.35 35.42
CA MET A 302 11.46 -34.78 36.40
C MET A 302 12.42 -35.76 35.74
N SER A 303 13.70 -35.42 35.73
CA SER A 303 14.76 -36.32 35.28
C SER A 303 15.16 -37.29 36.40
N SER A 304 15.93 -38.32 36.06
CA SER A 304 16.39 -39.37 36.99
C SER A 304 17.28 -38.87 38.12
N ASP A 305 17.85 -37.67 37.98
CA ASP A 305 18.63 -36.96 39.00
C ASP A 305 17.76 -36.14 39.98
N GLY A 306 16.43 -36.23 39.86
CA GLY A 306 15.48 -35.51 40.71
C GLY A 306 15.34 -34.02 40.37
N ARG A 307 15.94 -33.56 39.25
CA ARG A 307 15.85 -32.17 38.82
C ARG A 307 14.88 -32.03 37.63
N ARG A 308 14.12 -30.92 37.61
CA ARG A 308 13.22 -30.60 36.49
C ARG A 308 13.99 -29.93 35.36
N SER A 309 13.72 -30.34 34.13
CA SER A 309 14.18 -29.65 32.91
C SER A 309 13.10 -29.78 31.83
N GLY A 310 13.15 -28.95 30.80
CA GLY A 310 12.21 -29.05 29.68
C GLY A 310 11.66 -27.71 29.21
N THR A 311 10.44 -27.75 28.68
CA THR A 311 9.87 -26.58 28.01
C THR A 311 9.46 -25.50 29.01
N VAL A 312 9.70 -24.24 28.65
CA VAL A 312 9.04 -23.07 29.22
C VAL A 312 8.37 -22.23 28.13
N VAL A 313 7.27 -21.55 28.48
CA VAL A 313 6.63 -20.54 27.63
C VAL A 313 6.84 -19.17 28.25
N LEU A 314 7.36 -18.25 27.43
CA LEU A 314 7.74 -16.90 27.81
C LEU A 314 6.87 -15.87 27.08
N ALA A 315 6.56 -14.75 27.72
CA ALA A 315 6.09 -13.54 27.05
C ALA A 315 7.25 -12.55 26.94
N LEU A 316 7.83 -12.46 25.75
CA LEU A 316 8.97 -11.58 25.47
C LEU A 316 8.51 -10.18 25.10
N LEU A 317 9.32 -9.19 25.46
CA LEU A 317 9.19 -7.79 25.08
C LEU A 317 10.35 -7.44 24.13
N PRO A 318 10.16 -7.55 22.80
CA PRO A 318 11.20 -7.16 21.85
C PRO A 318 11.44 -5.65 21.90
N PRO A 319 12.69 -5.19 21.77
CA PRO A 319 13.00 -3.77 21.77
C PRO A 319 12.34 -3.07 20.57
N GLY A 320 11.52 -2.05 20.83
CA GLY A 320 10.87 -1.23 19.81
C GLY A 320 9.57 -1.79 19.21
N GLU A 321 9.17 -3.02 19.57
CA GLU A 321 7.85 -3.57 19.26
C GLU A 321 6.99 -3.50 20.53
N GLY A 322 6.07 -2.54 20.63
CA GLY A 322 5.19 -2.36 21.80
C GLY A 322 4.18 -3.50 22.07
N GLU A 323 4.42 -4.69 21.51
CA GLU A 323 3.59 -5.89 21.67
C GLU A 323 4.44 -7.04 22.20
N THR A 324 3.89 -7.79 23.16
CA THR A 324 4.53 -9.01 23.68
C THR A 324 4.52 -10.13 22.64
N VAL A 325 5.63 -10.85 22.51
CA VAL A 325 5.76 -12.04 21.65
C VAL A 325 5.81 -13.29 22.51
N ARG A 326 4.89 -14.23 22.31
CA ARG A 326 4.94 -15.54 22.98
C ARG A 326 6.02 -16.43 22.36
N ALA A 327 6.90 -16.97 23.20
CA ALA A 327 8.00 -17.84 22.80
C ALA A 327 8.09 -19.12 23.65
N ARG A 328 8.64 -20.19 23.08
CA ARG A 328 8.90 -21.48 23.71
C ARG A 328 10.42 -21.73 23.71
N ALA A 329 10.98 -22.04 24.88
CA ALA A 329 12.39 -22.41 25.03
C ALA A 329 12.49 -23.76 25.75
N ILE A 330 13.56 -24.52 25.49
CA ILE A 330 13.90 -25.74 26.22
C ILE A 330 15.05 -25.39 27.16
N LEU A 331 14.82 -25.49 28.47
CA LEU A 331 15.79 -25.16 29.49
C LEU A 331 16.39 -26.43 30.11
N ASN A 332 17.70 -26.36 30.42
CA ASN A 332 18.36 -27.34 31.27
C ASN A 332 17.88 -27.20 32.74
N ALA A 333 18.35 -28.08 33.62
CA ALA A 333 17.90 -28.09 35.00
C ALA A 333 18.29 -26.88 35.86
N ASP A 334 19.37 -26.17 35.52
CA ASP A 334 19.81 -24.96 36.24
C ASP A 334 18.93 -23.77 35.83
N ASP A 335 18.78 -23.55 34.52
CA ASP A 335 17.97 -22.48 33.96
C ASP A 335 16.47 -22.68 34.28
N TYR A 336 16.01 -23.93 34.32
CA TYR A 336 14.63 -24.24 34.69
C TYR A 336 14.34 -23.85 36.14
N ALA A 337 15.29 -24.04 37.06
CA ALA A 337 15.15 -23.59 38.44
C ALA A 337 15.12 -22.05 38.55
N VAL A 338 15.81 -21.34 37.65
CA VAL A 338 15.70 -19.87 37.54
C VAL A 338 14.30 -19.48 37.06
N ALA A 339 13.78 -20.18 36.05
CA ALA A 339 12.46 -19.92 35.49
C ALA A 339 11.34 -20.17 36.51
N ASP A 340 11.47 -21.21 37.34
CA ASP A 340 10.55 -21.51 38.45
C ASP A 340 10.50 -20.39 39.49
N ARG A 341 11.67 -19.89 39.92
CA ARG A 341 11.75 -18.73 40.83
C ARG A 341 11.12 -17.48 40.21
N ALA A 342 11.38 -17.22 38.93
CA ALA A 342 10.80 -16.09 38.22
C ALA A 342 9.27 -16.19 38.14
N HIS A 343 8.75 -17.38 37.82
CA HIS A 343 7.33 -17.65 37.68
C HIS A 343 6.56 -17.47 39.01
N MET A 344 7.18 -17.79 40.14
CA MET A 344 6.58 -17.63 41.47
C MET A 344 6.71 -16.20 42.04
N THR A 345 7.50 -15.33 41.40
CA THR A 345 7.75 -13.97 41.89
C THR A 345 6.94 -12.96 41.09
N SER A 346 6.01 -12.28 41.75
CA SER A 346 5.17 -11.26 41.11
C SER A 346 6.03 -10.13 40.52
N GLY A 347 5.82 -9.84 39.24
CA GLY A 347 6.51 -8.77 38.53
C GLY A 347 7.97 -9.08 38.16
N ALA A 348 8.44 -10.32 38.31
CA ALA A 348 9.80 -10.69 37.93
C ALA A 348 9.97 -10.85 36.42
N TYR A 349 11.08 -10.34 35.90
CA TYR A 349 11.48 -10.53 34.51
C TYR A 349 12.69 -11.44 34.40
N VAL A 350 12.78 -12.15 33.29
CA VAL A 350 13.95 -12.94 32.90
C VAL A 350 14.60 -12.32 31.67
N ARG A 351 15.91 -12.46 31.60
CA ARG A 351 16.71 -12.16 30.42
C ARG A 351 17.08 -13.48 29.76
N ILE A 352 16.74 -13.63 28.48
CA ILE A 352 17.06 -14.79 27.67
C ILE A 352 17.85 -14.37 26.44
N THR A 353 18.98 -15.01 26.21
CA THR A 353 19.82 -14.78 25.04
C THR A 353 19.79 -16.02 24.15
N GLY A 354 19.33 -15.85 22.92
CA GLY A 354 19.13 -16.94 21.98
C GLY A 354 18.56 -16.46 20.65
N ARG A 355 18.23 -17.41 19.78
CA ARG A 355 17.73 -17.15 18.44
C ARG A 355 16.23 -17.39 18.37
N LEU A 356 15.43 -16.33 18.19
CA LEU A 356 13.98 -16.45 18.05
C LEU A 356 13.60 -16.81 16.61
N ARG A 357 13.05 -18.01 16.41
CA ARG A 357 12.61 -18.49 15.09
C ARG A 357 11.30 -17.82 14.67
N PRO A 358 11.17 -17.36 13.40
CA PRO A 358 9.90 -16.87 12.88
C PRO A 358 8.89 -18.02 12.79
N GLY A 359 7.60 -17.69 12.82
CA GLY A 359 6.52 -18.67 12.70
C GLY A 359 5.30 -18.35 13.54
N ARG A 360 4.40 -19.34 13.62
CA ARG A 360 3.20 -19.27 14.46
C ARG A 360 3.59 -19.19 15.93
N GLN A 361 2.86 -18.41 16.71
CA GLN A 361 3.07 -18.33 18.15
C GLN A 361 2.52 -19.58 18.87
N PRO A 362 3.17 -20.06 19.95
CA PRO A 362 4.42 -19.55 20.50
C PRO A 362 5.63 -19.88 19.59
N ARG A 363 6.44 -18.85 19.29
CA ARG A 363 7.65 -18.96 18.47
C ARG A 363 8.71 -19.76 19.21
N GLN A 364 9.67 -20.38 18.51
CA GLN A 364 10.70 -21.19 19.17
C GLN A 364 11.98 -20.40 19.38
N ILE A 365 12.58 -20.47 20.58
CA ILE A 365 13.95 -20.00 20.84
C ILE A 365 14.90 -21.19 20.69
N THR A 366 15.90 -21.06 19.82
CA THR A 366 16.99 -22.04 19.64
C THR A 366 18.33 -21.41 20.00
N ASP A 367 19.39 -22.21 20.06
CA ASP A 367 20.77 -21.73 20.30
C ASP A 367 20.87 -20.84 21.55
N MET A 368 20.23 -21.25 22.64
CA MET A 368 20.19 -20.50 23.88
C MET A 368 21.58 -20.43 24.51
N ALA A 369 22.06 -19.21 24.75
CA ALA A 369 23.37 -18.93 25.32
C ALA A 369 23.30 -18.50 26.79
N ARG A 370 22.21 -17.86 27.22
CA ARG A 370 22.06 -17.34 28.59
C ARG A 370 20.60 -17.29 29.01
N PHE A 371 20.32 -17.64 30.26
CA PHE A 371 19.02 -17.47 30.89
C PHE A 371 19.22 -17.01 32.34
N GLU A 372 18.66 -15.87 32.72
CA GLU A 372 18.83 -15.34 34.07
C GLU A 372 17.65 -14.52 34.56
N LEU A 373 17.49 -14.47 35.89
CA LEU A 373 16.53 -13.61 36.55
C LEU A 373 17.08 -12.18 36.62
N LEU A 374 16.28 -11.20 36.22
CA LEU A 374 16.65 -9.79 36.33
C LEU A 374 16.60 -9.32 37.79
N PRO A 375 17.58 -8.54 38.25
CA PRO A 375 17.56 -7.98 39.60
C PRO A 375 16.40 -6.97 39.77
N GLY A 376 15.90 -6.83 41.00
CA GLY A 376 14.73 -5.98 41.30
C GLY A 376 14.90 -4.52 40.88
N SER A 377 16.11 -3.97 40.93
CA SER A 377 16.43 -2.60 40.51
C SER A 377 16.27 -2.36 39.00
N GLU A 378 16.55 -3.36 38.16
CA GLU A 378 16.36 -3.27 36.69
C GLU A 378 14.88 -3.47 36.32
N THR A 379 14.17 -4.28 37.12
CA THR A 379 12.75 -4.56 36.96
C THR A 379 11.88 -3.31 37.19
N GLU A 380 12.19 -2.52 38.22
CA GLU A 380 11.47 -1.27 38.53
C GLU A 380 11.62 -0.21 37.41
N GLN A 381 12.82 -0.11 36.81
CA GLN A 381 13.06 0.81 35.69
C GLN A 381 12.28 0.41 34.43
N LEU A 382 12.20 -0.89 34.13
CA LEU A 382 11.42 -1.42 33.01
C LEU A 382 9.91 -1.20 33.22
N GLN A 383 9.40 -1.40 34.44
CA GLN A 383 7.99 -1.16 34.75
C GLN A 383 7.60 0.32 34.60
N LEU A 384 8.50 1.25 34.96
CA LEU A 384 8.31 2.69 34.76
C LEU A 384 8.30 3.09 33.27
N GLN A 385 9.08 2.41 32.42
CA GLN A 385 9.11 2.64 30.97
C GLN A 385 7.90 2.05 30.23
N ILE A 386 7.28 1.00 30.75
CA ILE A 386 6.10 0.35 30.14
C ILE A 386 4.79 1.03 30.57
N SER A 387 4.78 1.70 31.73
CA SER A 387 3.57 2.31 32.31
C SER A 387 3.37 3.80 31.96
N GLY A 388 4.31 4.42 31.24
CA GLY A 388 4.23 5.79 30.72
C GLY A 388 4.13 5.79 29.21
#